data_AF-A0A958AKQ9-F1
#
_entry.id   AF-A0A958AKQ9-F1
#
_cell.length_a   1.000
_cell.length_b   1.000
_cell.length_c   1.000
_cell.angle_alpha   90.00
_cell.angle_beta   90.00
_cell.angle_gamma   90.00
#
_symmetry.space_group_name_H-M   'P 1'
#
loop_
_entity.id
_entity.type
_entity.pdbx_description
1 polymer ?
#
loop_
_entity_poly.entity_id
_entity_poly.type
_entity_poly.pdbx_seq_one_letter_code
_entity_poly.pdbx_strand_id
1 'polypeptide(L)'
;MTTNEKRVPLILFGVGLLFALAFTGIGTQSLMQNLRTLTIEENNATIWADGGFLWIAWAFSVTLGSLLAAIGAFLYVKTKAAFSWLTAIGVLGAVFAMVMVWSRFYNATLFGIGGTLILIAFFALVWVWMKKYATLAMPEKIAGSFKLIGYLFWINTSWFLCGETAKMHLKAFAGQSPPVPIEIMVFLLLGWLFVLIGEYSEMRVTKTRSETEIRENLLQRSDRGFSRPVIRTGNP
;
A
#
# COMPACT_ATOMS: atom_id res chain seq x y z
N MET A 1 -1.42 -20.03 -19.61
CA MET A 1 -0.35 -19.07 -19.24
C MET A 1 0.91 -19.89 -19.12
N THR A 2 1.87 -19.69 -20.02
CA THR A 2 3.10 -20.48 -19.94
C THR A 2 3.84 -20.08 -18.66
N THR A 3 4.62 -21.00 -18.09
CA THR A 3 5.45 -20.71 -16.90
C THR A 3 6.34 -19.48 -17.08
N ASN A 4 6.74 -19.19 -18.32
CA ASN A 4 7.54 -18.02 -18.68
C ASN A 4 6.77 -16.68 -18.59
N GLU A 5 5.46 -16.65 -18.87
CA GLU A 5 4.66 -15.41 -18.83
C GLU A 5 4.49 -14.85 -17.41
N LYS A 6 4.53 -15.71 -16.38
CA LYS A 6 4.46 -15.28 -14.96
C LYS A 6 5.82 -14.94 -14.36
N ARG A 7 6.91 -15.41 -14.98
CA ARG A 7 8.26 -15.24 -14.45
C ARG A 7 8.70 -13.78 -14.47
N VAL A 8 8.46 -13.07 -15.57
CA VAL A 8 8.86 -11.65 -15.71
C VAL A 8 8.15 -10.76 -14.68
N PRO A 9 6.81 -10.81 -14.51
CA PRO A 9 6.11 -10.03 -13.48
C PRO A 9 6.63 -10.29 -12.05
N LEU A 10 6.89 -11.56 -11.71
CA LEU A 10 7.40 -11.94 -10.40
C LEU A 10 8.84 -11.46 -10.16
N ILE A 11 9.69 -11.49 -11.19
CA ILE A 11 11.05 -10.93 -11.12
C ILE A 11 10.98 -9.43 -10.88
N LEU A 12 10.16 -8.69 -11.64
CA LEU A 12 9.99 -7.24 -11.45
C LEU A 12 9.50 -6.93 -10.04
N PHE A 13 8.52 -7.69 -9.55
CA PHE A 13 8.03 -7.57 -8.19
C PHE A 13 9.14 -7.78 -7.16
N GLY A 14 9.87 -8.89 -7.27
CA GLY A 14 10.94 -9.25 -6.36
C GLY A 14 12.10 -8.26 -6.37
N VAL A 15 12.54 -7.81 -7.55
CA VAL A 15 13.61 -6.81 -7.70
C VAL A 15 13.21 -5.48 -7.04
N GLY A 16 11.98 -5.00 -7.30
CA GLY A 16 11.48 -3.77 -6.68
C GLY A 16 11.43 -3.87 -5.16
N LEU A 17 10.93 -4.99 -4.63
CA LEU A 17 10.88 -5.26 -3.20
C LEU A 17 12.28 -5.31 -2.57
N LEU A 18 13.19 -6.11 -3.15
CA LEU A 18 14.55 -6.25 -2.63
C LEU A 18 15.32 -4.94 -2.67
N PHE A 19 15.16 -4.15 -3.74
CA PHE A 19 15.78 -2.83 -3.85
C PHE A 19 15.28 -1.87 -2.77
N ALA A 20 13.96 -1.78 -2.56
CA ALA A 20 13.39 -0.96 -1.50
C ALA A 20 13.89 -1.41 -0.11
N LEU A 21 13.86 -2.71 0.19
CA LEU A 21 14.29 -3.24 1.49
C LEU A 21 15.78 -3.06 1.75
N ALA A 22 16.64 -3.27 0.74
CA ALA A 22 18.08 -3.11 0.88
C ALA A 22 18.44 -1.66 1.26
N PHE A 23 17.87 -0.67 0.57
CA PHE A 23 18.17 0.73 0.84
C PHE A 23 17.46 1.26 2.10
N THR A 24 16.21 0.86 2.35
CA THR A 24 15.51 1.30 3.57
C THR A 24 16.05 0.66 4.84
N GLY A 25 16.46 -0.59 4.79
CA GLY A 25 17.06 -1.28 5.93
C GLY A 25 18.54 -0.97 6.06
N ILE A 26 19.35 -1.56 5.19
CA ILE A 26 20.82 -1.49 5.27
C ILE A 26 21.31 -0.08 4.94
N GLY A 27 20.81 0.52 3.86
CA GLY A 27 21.19 1.86 3.42
C GLY A 27 20.91 2.92 4.49
N THR A 28 19.68 2.97 5.02
CA THR A 28 19.31 3.89 6.10
C THR A 28 20.14 3.66 7.35
N GLN A 29 20.38 2.41 7.75
CA GLN A 29 21.18 2.14 8.94
C GLN A 29 22.61 2.68 8.79
N SER A 30 23.27 2.41 7.66
CA SER A 30 24.59 2.93 7.36
C SER A 30 24.61 4.45 7.29
N LEU A 31 23.66 5.06 6.57
CA LEU A 31 23.54 6.51 6.44
C LEU A 31 23.31 7.19 7.79
N MET A 32 22.40 6.66 8.61
CA MET A 32 22.09 7.23 9.93
C MET A 32 23.25 7.11 10.91
N GLN A 33 24.12 6.11 10.79
CA GLN A 33 25.35 6.05 11.58
C GLN A 33 26.25 7.23 11.23
N ASN A 34 26.52 7.45 9.95
CA ASN A 34 27.33 8.58 9.49
C ASN A 34 26.73 9.93 9.92
N LEU A 35 25.43 10.15 9.67
CA LEU A 35 24.76 11.41 9.99
C LEU A 35 24.66 11.70 11.50
N ARG A 36 24.87 10.69 12.36
CA ARG A 36 24.91 10.87 13.82
C ARG A 36 26.31 11.22 14.33
N THR A 37 27.36 10.81 13.62
CA THR A 37 28.74 10.92 14.11
C THR A 37 29.60 11.92 13.34
N LEU A 38 29.26 12.20 12.07
CA LEU A 38 30.04 13.04 11.17
C LEU A 38 29.34 14.39 10.94
N THR A 39 30.12 15.44 10.70
CA THR A 39 29.59 16.69 10.15
C THR A 39 29.15 16.52 8.69
N ILE A 40 28.46 17.51 8.11
CA ILE A 40 28.06 17.46 6.69
C ILE A 40 29.28 17.46 5.77
N GLU A 41 30.32 18.22 6.11
CA GLU A 41 31.57 18.30 5.36
C GLU A 41 32.30 16.94 5.37
N GLU A 42 32.36 16.29 6.54
CA GLU A 42 32.94 14.96 6.69
C GLU A 42 32.10 13.90 5.97
N ASN A 43 30.77 13.96 6.08
CA ASN A 43 29.87 13.05 5.37
C ASN A 43 30.03 13.18 3.84
N ASN A 44 30.29 14.38 3.34
CA ASN A 44 30.57 14.64 1.93
C ASN A 44 31.88 14.04 1.41
N ALA A 45 32.79 13.66 2.31
CA ALA A 45 33.98 12.89 1.97
C ALA A 45 33.73 11.37 1.93
N THR A 46 32.52 10.90 2.30
CA THR A 46 32.15 9.48 2.28
C THR A 46 31.36 9.10 1.03
N ILE A 47 31.03 7.81 0.91
CA ILE A 47 30.13 7.30 -0.14
C ILE A 47 28.70 7.89 -0.06
N TRP A 48 28.34 8.51 1.08
CA TRP A 48 27.04 9.12 1.36
C TRP A 48 27.04 10.64 1.15
N ALA A 49 27.94 11.17 0.33
CA ALA A 49 27.98 12.58 0.01
C ALA A 49 26.61 13.11 -0.45
N ASP A 50 26.26 14.32 -0.02
CA ASP A 50 25.00 14.96 -0.41
C ASP A 50 24.99 15.17 -1.94
N GLY A 51 23.87 14.80 -2.56
CA GLY A 51 23.74 14.74 -4.02
C GLY A 51 24.51 13.61 -4.71
N GLY A 52 25.26 12.79 -3.97
CA GLY A 52 25.95 11.60 -4.49
C GLY A 52 24.98 10.50 -4.93
N PHE A 53 25.48 9.56 -5.74
CA PHE A 53 24.65 8.47 -6.29
C PHE A 53 23.94 7.65 -5.20
N LEU A 54 24.64 7.24 -4.14
CA LEU A 54 24.05 6.45 -3.06
C LEU A 54 23.00 7.23 -2.27
N TRP A 55 23.24 8.52 -2.02
CA TRP A 55 22.27 9.41 -1.37
C TRP A 55 20.98 9.51 -2.19
N ILE A 56 21.10 9.75 -3.51
CA ILE A 56 19.96 9.80 -4.43
C ILE A 56 19.26 8.44 -4.51
N ALA A 57 20.02 7.35 -4.66
CA ALA A 57 19.47 6.00 -4.73
C ALA A 57 18.70 5.64 -3.46
N TRP A 58 19.22 5.98 -2.28
CA TRP A 58 18.52 5.85 -1.00
C TRP A 58 17.25 6.69 -0.97
N ALA A 59 17.33 7.98 -1.31
CA ALA A 59 16.19 8.91 -1.27
C ALA A 59 15.03 8.46 -2.16
N PHE A 60 15.32 7.90 -3.34
CA PHE A 60 14.31 7.42 -4.28
C PHE A 60 14.02 5.91 -4.17
N SER A 61 14.70 5.18 -3.29
CA SER A 61 14.64 3.71 -3.24
C SER A 61 13.23 3.18 -3.03
N VAL A 62 12.47 3.76 -2.10
CA VAL A 62 11.09 3.37 -1.80
C VAL A 62 10.17 3.65 -2.97
N THR A 63 10.27 4.83 -3.58
CA THR A 63 9.44 5.19 -4.73
C THR A 63 9.73 4.28 -5.92
N LEU A 64 11.00 4.12 -6.30
CA LEU A 64 11.37 3.27 -7.43
C LEU A 64 11.06 1.80 -7.17
N GLY A 65 11.39 1.29 -5.98
CA GLY A 65 11.12 -0.09 -5.61
C GLY A 65 9.63 -0.42 -5.56
N SER A 66 8.80 0.47 -4.98
CA SER A 66 7.34 0.30 -4.96
C SER A 66 6.71 0.41 -6.35
N LEU A 67 7.22 1.28 -7.22
CA LEU A 67 6.78 1.37 -8.61
C LEU A 67 7.09 0.09 -9.39
N LEU A 68 8.31 -0.44 -9.29
CA LEU A 68 8.69 -1.70 -9.90
C LEU A 68 7.81 -2.85 -9.38
N ALA A 69 7.56 -2.88 -8.06
CA ALA A 69 6.67 -3.86 -7.45
C ALA A 69 5.23 -3.75 -7.97
N ALA A 70 4.69 -2.54 -8.06
CA ALA A 70 3.35 -2.30 -8.58
C ALA A 70 3.23 -2.69 -10.06
N ILE A 71 4.21 -2.35 -10.90
CA ILE A 71 4.25 -2.77 -12.31
C ILE A 71 4.28 -4.30 -12.40
N GLY A 72 5.13 -4.97 -11.63
CA GLY A 72 5.18 -6.43 -11.55
C GLY A 72 3.82 -7.03 -11.17
N ALA A 73 3.16 -6.48 -10.14
CA ALA A 73 1.84 -6.92 -9.71
C ALA A 73 0.78 -6.71 -10.80
N PHE A 74 0.77 -5.56 -11.47
CA PHE A 74 -0.17 -5.24 -12.54
C PHE A 74 -0.03 -6.13 -13.77
N LEU A 75 1.22 -6.43 -14.16
CA LEU A 75 1.51 -7.38 -15.24
C LEU A 75 1.11 -8.80 -14.85
N TYR A 76 1.30 -9.19 -13.57
CA TYR A 76 0.90 -10.49 -13.07
C TYR A 76 -0.62 -10.72 -13.19
N VAL A 77 -1.43 -9.71 -12.88
CA VAL A 77 -2.90 -9.77 -13.03
C VAL A 77 -3.41 -9.41 -14.42
N LYS A 78 -2.51 -9.22 -15.40
CA LYS A 78 -2.85 -8.88 -16.81
C LYS A 78 -3.74 -7.65 -16.96
N THR A 79 -3.54 -6.64 -16.12
CA THR A 79 -4.20 -5.34 -16.35
C THR A 79 -3.75 -4.74 -17.68
N LYS A 80 -4.57 -3.86 -18.26
CA LYS A 80 -4.21 -3.16 -19.50
C LYS A 80 -2.88 -2.43 -19.27
N ALA A 81 -1.88 -2.71 -20.09
CA ALA A 81 -0.54 -2.13 -19.94
C ALA A 81 -0.57 -0.60 -19.83
N ALA A 82 -1.47 0.06 -20.58
CA ALA A 82 -1.69 1.50 -20.50
C ALA A 82 -2.03 1.97 -19.08
N PHE A 83 -2.86 1.23 -18.34
CA PHE A 83 -3.20 1.58 -16.94
C PHE A 83 -1.97 1.49 -16.05
N SER A 84 -1.21 0.39 -16.13
CA SER A 84 0.00 0.18 -15.33
C SER A 84 1.05 1.27 -15.58
N TRP A 85 1.27 1.61 -16.86
CA TRP A 85 2.21 2.67 -17.25
C TRP A 85 1.73 4.06 -16.82
N LEU A 86 0.44 4.37 -16.98
CA LEU A 86 -0.12 5.65 -16.53
C LEU A 86 -0.02 5.81 -15.01
N THR A 87 -0.29 4.77 -14.23
CA THR A 87 -0.09 4.80 -12.77
C THR A 87 1.37 5.04 -12.42
N ALA A 88 2.30 4.34 -13.09
CA ALA A 88 3.73 4.49 -12.82
C ALA A 88 4.25 5.90 -13.17
N ILE A 89 3.91 6.40 -14.35
CA ILE A 89 4.28 7.75 -14.80
C ILE A 89 3.63 8.81 -13.91
N GLY A 90 2.37 8.62 -13.53
CA GLY A 90 1.65 9.55 -12.66
C GLY A 90 2.28 9.67 -11.27
N VAL A 91 2.59 8.54 -10.64
CA VAL A 91 3.23 8.52 -9.31
C VAL A 91 4.66 9.06 -9.39
N LEU A 92 5.45 8.64 -10.38
CA LEU A 92 6.83 9.11 -10.54
C LEU A 92 6.87 10.62 -10.85
N GLY A 93 5.98 11.09 -11.73
CA GLY A 93 5.84 12.49 -12.08
C GLY A 93 5.43 13.35 -10.89
N ALA A 94 4.50 12.86 -10.05
CA ALA A 94 4.12 13.54 -8.81
C ALA A 94 5.29 13.64 -7.83
N VAL A 95 6.04 12.55 -7.60
CA VAL A 95 7.21 12.56 -6.71
C VAL A 95 8.30 13.47 -7.26
N PHE A 96 8.59 13.40 -8.56
CA PHE A 96 9.59 14.26 -9.21
C PHE A 96 9.21 15.73 -9.13
N ALA A 97 7.95 16.07 -9.41
CA ALA A 97 7.44 17.43 -9.27
C ALA A 97 7.54 17.91 -7.81
N MET A 98 7.23 17.07 -6.82
CA MET A 98 7.41 17.42 -5.41
C MET A 98 8.88 17.69 -5.07
N VAL A 99 9.82 16.86 -5.55
CA VAL A 99 11.25 17.05 -5.24
C VAL A 99 11.84 18.28 -5.95
N MET A 100 11.41 18.57 -7.17
CA MET A 100 12.01 19.62 -8.01
C MET A 100 11.33 20.99 -7.85
N VAL A 101 10.01 21.03 -7.63
CA VAL A 101 9.22 22.27 -7.64
C VAL A 101 8.91 22.76 -6.23
N TRP A 102 8.72 21.86 -5.27
CA TRP A 102 8.42 22.29 -3.90
C TRP A 102 9.70 22.74 -3.20
N SER A 103 9.84 24.06 -3.09
CA SER A 103 10.79 24.66 -2.16
C SER A 103 10.56 24.06 -0.78
N ARG A 104 11.63 23.71 -0.05
CA ARG A 104 11.57 23.13 1.32
C ARG A 104 11.06 24.13 2.38
N PHE A 105 10.36 25.18 1.97
CA PHE A 105 9.76 26.16 2.86
C PHE A 105 8.40 25.66 3.37
N TYR A 106 8.23 25.78 4.67
CA TYR A 106 6.96 25.49 5.32
C TYR A 106 5.87 26.46 4.87
N ASN A 107 4.72 25.93 4.47
CA ASN A 107 3.54 26.69 4.08
C ASN A 107 2.33 26.26 4.91
N ALA A 108 1.96 27.07 5.90
CA ALA A 108 0.86 26.77 6.81
C ALA A 108 -0.49 26.57 6.08
N THR A 109 -0.74 27.32 5.01
CA THR A 109 -1.98 27.22 4.22
C THR A 109 -2.09 25.87 3.53
N LEU A 110 -0.99 25.37 2.95
CA LEU A 110 -0.97 24.05 2.31
C LEU A 110 -1.19 22.94 3.32
N PHE A 111 -0.58 23.03 4.51
CA PHE A 111 -0.80 22.06 5.60
C PHE A 111 -2.26 22.07 6.07
N GLY A 112 -2.87 23.26 6.22
CA GLY A 112 -4.27 23.40 6.59
C GLY A 112 -5.23 22.79 5.56
N ILE A 113 -5.16 23.24 4.31
CA ILE A 113 -6.03 22.75 3.23
C ILE A 113 -5.78 21.26 2.96
N GLY A 114 -4.52 20.84 2.89
CA GLY A 114 -4.13 19.45 2.69
C GLY A 114 -4.68 18.54 3.80
N GLY A 115 -4.55 18.96 5.06
CA GLY A 115 -5.12 18.24 6.21
C GLY A 115 -6.64 18.10 6.12
N THR A 116 -7.35 19.18 5.75
CA THR A 116 -8.80 19.15 5.54
C THR A 116 -9.20 18.18 4.43
N LEU A 117 -8.50 18.19 3.28
CA LEU A 117 -8.78 17.28 2.17
C LEU A 117 -8.54 15.81 2.55
N ILE A 118 -7.48 15.52 3.30
CA ILE A 118 -7.20 14.17 3.83
C ILE A 118 -8.34 13.70 4.74
N LEU A 119 -8.82 14.56 5.65
CA LEU A 119 -9.94 14.23 6.54
C LEU A 119 -11.24 13.98 5.77
N ILE A 120 -11.58 14.82 4.79
CA ILE A 120 -12.76 14.63 3.94
C ILE A 120 -12.67 13.28 3.21
N ALA A 121 -11.52 12.98 2.60
CA ALA A 121 -11.31 11.70 1.91
C ALA A 121 -11.44 10.51 2.86
N PHE A 122 -10.86 10.60 4.06
CA PHE A 122 -10.99 9.57 5.09
C PHE A 122 -12.45 9.33 5.48
N PHE A 123 -13.21 10.38 5.83
CA PHE A 123 -14.62 10.22 6.18
C PHE A 123 -15.47 9.72 5.02
N ALA A 124 -15.16 10.12 3.78
CA ALA A 124 -15.81 9.57 2.59
C ALA A 124 -15.54 8.06 2.44
N LEU A 125 -14.31 7.60 2.68
CA LEU A 125 -13.96 6.17 2.69
C LEU A 125 -14.71 5.41 3.77
N VAL A 126 -14.78 5.96 4.99
CA VAL A 126 -15.55 5.37 6.11
C VAL A 126 -17.03 5.29 5.76
N TRP A 127 -17.59 6.34 5.16
CA TRP A 127 -18.99 6.37 4.72
C TRP A 127 -19.30 5.30 3.67
N VAL A 128 -18.47 5.18 2.64
CA VAL A 128 -18.59 4.13 1.63
C VAL A 128 -18.47 2.74 2.26
N TRP A 129 -17.52 2.57 3.18
CA TRP A 129 -17.34 1.32 3.91
C TRP A 129 -18.58 0.98 4.75
N MET A 130 -19.16 1.92 5.49
CA MET A 130 -20.37 1.70 6.29
C MET A 130 -21.54 1.22 5.44
N LYS A 131 -21.75 1.85 4.27
CA LYS A 131 -22.79 1.43 3.33
C LYS A 131 -22.58 0.01 2.82
N LYS A 132 -21.33 -0.35 2.46
CA LYS A 132 -20.99 -1.70 2.04
C LYS A 132 -21.22 -2.69 3.20
N TYR A 133 -20.72 -2.37 4.40
CA TYR A 133 -20.74 -3.22 5.58
C TYR A 133 -22.15 -3.67 6.00
N ALA A 134 -23.16 -2.80 5.86
CA ALA A 134 -24.54 -3.14 6.17
C ALA A 134 -25.06 -4.35 5.38
N THR A 135 -24.55 -4.56 4.17
CA THR A 135 -25.02 -5.60 3.23
C THR A 135 -24.19 -6.88 3.25
N LEU A 136 -23.04 -6.89 3.92
CA LEU A 136 -22.10 -8.01 3.89
C LEU A 136 -22.48 -9.14 4.86
N ALA A 137 -22.10 -10.37 4.51
CA ALA A 137 -22.19 -11.51 5.40
C ALA A 137 -21.14 -11.39 6.54
N MET A 138 -21.38 -12.06 7.67
CA MET A 138 -20.47 -12.03 8.83
C MET A 138 -18.97 -12.26 8.53
N PRO A 139 -18.56 -13.25 7.69
CA PRO A 139 -17.14 -13.43 7.39
C PRO A 139 -16.54 -12.28 6.57
N GLU A 140 -17.30 -11.68 5.65
CA GLU A 140 -16.89 -10.52 4.87
C GLU A 140 -16.82 -9.25 5.73
N LYS A 141 -17.71 -9.13 6.73
CA LYS A 141 -17.69 -8.06 7.74
C LYS A 141 -16.39 -8.07 8.54
N ILE A 142 -15.94 -9.24 9.01
CA ILE A 142 -14.68 -9.36 9.77
C ILE A 142 -13.49 -8.87 8.93
N ALA A 143 -13.38 -9.32 7.67
CA ALA A 143 -12.33 -8.87 6.75
C ALA A 143 -12.39 -7.35 6.51
N GLY A 144 -13.59 -6.81 6.30
CA GLY A 144 -13.82 -5.38 6.15
C GLY A 144 -13.41 -4.56 7.38
N SER A 145 -13.67 -5.06 8.58
CA SER A 145 -13.31 -4.39 9.85
C SER A 145 -11.80 -4.26 10.03
N PHE A 146 -11.02 -5.29 9.67
CA PHE A 146 -9.56 -5.20 9.74
C PHE A 146 -9.00 -4.11 8.81
N LYS A 147 -9.54 -3.97 7.59
CA LYS A 147 -9.14 -2.87 6.68
C LYS A 147 -9.46 -1.50 7.28
N LEU A 148 -10.64 -1.34 7.87
CA LEU A 148 -11.03 -0.09 8.53
C LEU A 148 -10.12 0.26 9.71
N ILE A 149 -9.78 -0.72 10.55
CA ILE A 149 -8.81 -0.55 11.64
C ILE A 149 -7.46 -0.08 11.08
N GLY A 150 -7.00 -0.68 9.98
CA GLY A 150 -5.78 -0.25 9.30
C GLY A 150 -5.83 1.21 8.84
N TYR A 151 -6.95 1.63 8.24
CA TYR A 151 -7.16 3.03 7.85
C TYR A 151 -7.21 4.00 9.06
N LEU A 152 -7.75 3.56 10.19
CA LEU A 152 -7.72 4.32 11.44
C LEU A 152 -6.28 4.56 11.93
N PHE A 153 -5.41 3.56 11.83
CA PHE A 153 -4.00 3.75 12.14
C PHE A 153 -3.30 4.71 11.16
N TRP A 154 -3.60 4.65 9.86
CA TRP A 154 -3.01 5.57 8.89
C TRP A 154 -3.47 7.02 9.04
N ILE A 155 -4.74 7.27 9.39
CA ILE A 155 -5.19 8.65 9.63
C ILE A 155 -4.53 9.23 10.89
N ASN A 156 -4.39 8.42 11.96
CA ASN A 156 -3.63 8.83 13.15
C ASN A 156 -2.16 9.06 12.81
N THR A 157 -1.54 8.17 12.04
CA THR A 157 -0.17 8.38 11.55
C THR A 157 -0.04 9.71 10.81
N SER A 158 -0.97 10.01 9.90
CA SER A 158 -0.97 11.25 9.12
C SER A 158 -1.09 12.47 10.03
N TRP A 159 -1.95 12.40 11.05
CA TRP A 159 -2.07 13.45 12.07
C TRP A 159 -0.74 13.72 12.79
N PHE A 160 -0.09 12.68 13.32
CA PHE A 160 1.19 12.84 14.02
C PHE A 160 2.31 13.29 13.08
N LEU A 161 2.41 12.74 11.87
CA LEU A 161 3.39 13.17 10.87
C LEU A 161 3.26 14.66 10.55
N CYS A 162 2.05 15.13 10.24
CA CYS A 162 1.79 16.53 9.93
C CYS A 162 2.04 17.43 11.15
N GLY A 163 1.65 16.99 12.35
CA GLY A 163 1.86 17.73 13.59
C GLY A 163 3.34 17.90 13.94
N GLU A 164 4.10 16.80 13.97
CA GLU A 164 5.52 16.84 14.31
C GLU A 164 6.35 17.58 13.26
N THR A 165 6.02 17.44 11.98
CA THR A 165 6.68 18.23 10.92
C THR A 165 6.37 19.71 11.00
N ALA A 166 5.12 20.10 11.28
CA ALA A 166 4.75 21.49 11.46
C ALA A 166 5.43 22.13 12.68
N LYS A 167 5.54 21.41 13.82
CA LYS A 167 6.20 21.93 15.03
C LYS A 167 7.62 22.41 14.78
N MET A 168 8.38 21.71 13.91
CA MET A 168 9.75 22.11 13.55
C MET A 168 9.86 23.48 12.89
N HIS A 169 8.75 24.02 12.36
CA HIS A 169 8.70 25.32 11.68
C HIS A 169 7.98 26.41 12.49
N LEU A 170 7.42 26.08 13.66
CA LEU A 170 6.64 27.01 14.47
C LEU A 170 7.51 27.60 15.59
N LYS A 171 7.54 28.94 15.66
CA LYS A 171 8.32 29.68 16.68
C LYS A 171 7.98 29.30 18.12
N ALA A 172 6.74 28.86 18.38
CA ALA A 172 6.30 28.42 19.70
C ALA A 172 7.07 27.21 20.24
N PHE A 173 7.69 26.41 19.37
CA PHE A 173 8.46 25.23 19.73
C PHE A 173 9.97 25.41 19.47
N ALA A 174 10.41 26.64 19.21
CA ALA A 174 11.83 26.93 18.98
C ALA A 174 12.66 26.57 20.22
N GLY A 175 13.74 25.80 20.01
CA GLY A 175 14.62 25.35 21.08
C GLY A 175 14.17 24.07 21.80
N GLN A 176 13.03 23.49 21.44
CA GLN A 176 12.67 22.15 21.90
C GLN A 176 13.41 21.09 21.08
N SER A 177 13.78 19.98 21.73
CA SER A 177 14.37 18.83 21.03
C SER A 177 13.38 18.26 20.01
N PRO A 178 13.85 17.79 18.84
CA PRO A 178 12.99 17.13 17.88
C PRO A 178 12.26 15.93 18.52
N PRO A 179 10.97 15.75 18.21
CA PRO A 179 10.20 14.62 18.71
C PRO A 179 10.78 13.31 18.20
N VAL A 180 10.75 12.26 19.03
CA VAL A 180 11.13 10.91 18.60
C VAL A 180 9.91 10.27 17.94
N PRO A 181 9.95 9.86 16.65
CA PRO A 181 8.76 9.45 15.90
C PRO A 181 8.35 7.99 16.18
N ILE A 182 8.36 7.54 17.44
CA ILE A 182 8.10 6.14 17.80
C ILE A 182 6.63 5.79 17.53
N GLU A 183 5.70 6.67 17.92
CA GLU A 183 4.26 6.48 17.76
C GLU A 183 3.89 6.40 16.28
N ILE A 184 4.51 7.24 15.45
CA ILE A 184 4.33 7.24 13.99
C ILE A 184 4.73 5.89 13.40
N MET A 185 5.87 5.34 13.83
CA MET A 185 6.34 4.04 13.33
C MET A 185 5.43 2.90 13.78
N VAL A 186 4.98 2.91 15.04
CA VAL A 186 4.05 1.90 15.56
C VAL A 186 2.72 1.94 14.81
N PHE A 187 2.14 3.13 14.58
CA PHE A 187 0.89 3.25 13.84
C PHE A 187 1.04 2.86 12.37
N LEU A 188 2.15 3.19 11.70
CA LEU A 188 2.40 2.71 10.34
C LEU A 188 2.42 1.19 10.27
N LEU A 189 3.19 0.54 11.15
CA LEU A 189 3.31 -0.92 11.17
C LEU A 189 1.97 -1.59 11.43
N LEU A 190 1.22 -1.12 12.42
CA LEU A 190 -0.11 -1.64 12.72
C LEU A 190 -1.08 -1.40 11.58
N GLY A 191 -1.07 -0.21 10.97
CA GLY A 191 -1.91 0.12 9.82
C GLY A 191 -1.72 -0.84 8.65
N TRP A 192 -0.46 -1.04 8.24
CA TRP A 192 -0.13 -2.00 7.18
C TRP A 192 -0.47 -3.44 7.55
N LEU A 193 -0.20 -3.86 8.79
CA LEU A 193 -0.51 -5.20 9.28
C LEU A 193 -2.02 -5.49 9.22
N PHE A 194 -2.85 -4.57 9.71
CA PHE A 194 -4.30 -4.75 9.74
C PHE A 194 -4.91 -4.74 8.33
N VAL A 195 -4.44 -3.87 7.42
CA VAL A 195 -4.86 -3.92 6.01
C VAL A 195 -4.48 -5.27 5.39
N LEU A 196 -3.26 -5.75 5.62
CA LEU A 196 -2.80 -7.04 5.10
C LEU A 196 -3.66 -8.21 5.61
N ILE A 197 -3.97 -8.24 6.91
CA ILE A 197 -4.87 -9.24 7.51
C ILE A 197 -6.26 -9.16 6.87
N GLY A 198 -6.77 -7.94 6.65
CA GLY A 198 -8.06 -7.72 5.99
C GLY A 198 -8.09 -8.26 4.55
N GLU A 199 -7.07 -7.94 3.74
CA GLU A 199 -6.93 -8.46 2.37
C GLU A 199 -6.84 -9.99 2.35
N TYR A 200 -6.03 -10.56 3.25
CA TYR A 200 -5.87 -12.01 3.36
C TYR A 200 -7.17 -12.72 3.77
N SER A 201 -7.91 -12.12 4.69
CA SER A 201 -9.19 -12.65 5.15
C SER A 201 -10.24 -12.61 4.04
N GLU A 202 -10.33 -11.50 3.29
CA GLU A 202 -11.26 -11.37 2.16
C GLU A 202 -11.00 -12.44 1.09
N MET A 203 -9.74 -12.66 0.71
CA MET A 203 -9.36 -13.71 -0.25
C MET A 203 -9.80 -15.10 0.19
N ARG A 204 -9.65 -15.45 1.47
CA ARG A 204 -10.10 -16.75 1.99
C ARG A 204 -11.62 -16.90 1.90
N VAL A 205 -12.36 -15.86 2.25
CA VAL A 205 -13.84 -15.87 2.20
C VAL A 205 -14.33 -16.02 0.76
N THR A 206 -13.77 -15.26 -0.18
CA THR A 206 -14.11 -15.38 -1.61
C THR A 206 -13.82 -16.77 -2.15
N LYS A 207 -12.68 -17.37 -1.78
CA LYS A 207 -12.33 -18.73 -2.21
C LYS A 207 -13.36 -19.75 -1.72
N THR A 208 -13.67 -19.76 -0.42
CA THR A 208 -14.65 -20.70 0.16
C THR A 208 -16.02 -20.56 -0.51
N ARG A 209 -16.49 -19.32 -0.71
CA ARG A 209 -17.77 -19.06 -1.39
C ARG A 209 -17.80 -19.65 -2.80
N SER A 210 -16.73 -19.45 -3.58
CA SER A 210 -16.63 -19.99 -4.94
C SER A 210 -16.65 -21.52 -4.98
N GLU A 211 -16.00 -22.19 -4.01
CA GLU A 211 -15.98 -23.66 -3.91
C GLU A 211 -17.37 -24.20 -3.55
N THR A 212 -18.11 -23.51 -2.66
CA THR A 212 -19.49 -23.85 -2.30
C THR A 212 -20.42 -23.71 -3.50
N GLU A 213 -20.38 -22.59 -4.23
CA GLU A 213 -21.21 -22.37 -5.42
C GLU A 213 -20.93 -23.42 -6.50
N ILE A 214 -19.66 -23.81 -6.72
CA ILE A 214 -19.31 -24.89 -7.66
C ILE A 214 -19.90 -26.22 -7.20
N ARG A 215 -19.79 -26.56 -5.92
CA ARG A 215 -20.31 -27.81 -5.36
C ARG A 215 -21.84 -27.90 -5.49
N GLU A 216 -22.55 -26.84 -5.17
CA GLU A 216 -24.02 -26.79 -5.31
C GLU A 216 -24.44 -26.94 -6.77
N ASN A 217 -23.76 -26.27 -7.69
CA ASN A 217 -24.01 -26.40 -9.13
C ASN A 217 -23.76 -27.83 -9.65
N LEU A 218 -22.76 -28.53 -9.12
CA LEU A 218 -22.48 -29.92 -9.47
C LEU A 218 -23.56 -30.88 -8.94
N LEU A 219 -24.02 -30.68 -7.69
CA LEU A 219 -25.10 -31.47 -7.10
C LEU A 219 -26.41 -31.29 -7.90
N GLN A 220 -26.78 -30.04 -8.23
CA GLN A 220 -27.96 -29.77 -9.05
C GLN A 220 -27.89 -30.35 -10.47
N ARG A 221 -26.69 -30.57 -11.02
CA ARG A 221 -26.52 -31.27 -12.31
C ARG A 221 -26.65 -32.78 -12.16
N SER A 222 -26.13 -33.35 -11.07
CA SER A 222 -26.27 -34.78 -10.75
C SER A 222 -27.74 -35.18 -10.63
N ASP A 223 -28.54 -34.39 -9.92
CA ASP A 223 -29.97 -34.68 -9.71
C ASP A 223 -30.79 -34.57 -11.02
N ARG A 224 -30.44 -33.63 -11.89
CA ARG A 224 -31.09 -33.49 -13.22
C ARG A 224 -30.68 -34.57 -14.21
N GLY A 225 -29.47 -35.10 -14.10
CA GLY A 225 -28.98 -36.21 -14.93
C GLY A 225 -29.59 -37.57 -14.57
N PHE A 226 -30.28 -37.68 -13.43
CA PHE A 226 -30.87 -38.94 -12.95
C PHE A 226 -32.40 -39.00 -13.14
N SER A 227 -32.98 -38.14 -13.98
CA SER A 227 -34.33 -38.40 -14.52
C SER A 227 -34.24 -39.57 -15.48
N ARG A 228 -34.36 -40.80 -14.93
CA ARG A 228 -34.53 -42.02 -15.72
C ARG A 228 -35.67 -41.79 -16.72
N PRO A 229 -35.49 -42.14 -18.01
CA PRO A 229 -36.59 -42.08 -18.95
C PRO A 229 -37.75 -42.91 -18.36
N VAL A 230 -38.87 -42.24 -18.10
CA VAL A 230 -40.13 -42.92 -17.80
C VAL A 230 -40.49 -43.66 -19.07
N ILE A 231 -40.15 -44.94 -19.14
CA ILE A 231 -40.59 -45.83 -20.20
C ILE A 231 -42.12 -45.90 -20.05
N ARG A 232 -42.83 -45.08 -20.83
CA ARG A 232 -44.27 -45.24 -21.02
C ARG A 232 -44.46 -46.55 -21.78
N THR A 233 -44.71 -47.63 -21.05
CA THR A 233 -45.27 -48.84 -21.62
C THR A 233 -46.69 -48.50 -22.07
N GLY A 234 -46.84 -48.22 -23.37
CA GLY A 234 -48.16 -48.12 -24.00
C GLY A 234 -48.82 -49.49 -23.95
N ASN A 235 -50.00 -49.54 -23.34
CA ASN A 235 -50.89 -50.69 -23.40
C ASN A 235 -51.77 -50.53 -24.65
N PRO A 236 -51.87 -51.54 -25.54
CA PRO A 236 -52.84 -51.56 -26.63
C PRO A 236 -54.28 -51.73 -26.11
#